data_AF-A0A7Y0DSV8-F1
#
_entry.id   AF-A0A7Y0DSV8-F1
#
_cell.length_a   1.000
_cell.length_b   1.000
_cell.length_c   1.000
_cell.angle_alpha   90.00
_cell.angle_beta   90.00
_cell.angle_gamma   90.00
#
_symmetry.space_group_name_H-M   'P 1'
#
loop_
_entity.id
_entity.type
_entity.pdbx_description
1 polymer ?
#
loop_
_entity_poly.entity_id
_entity_poly.type
_entity_poly.pdbx_seq_one_letter_code
_entity_poly.pdbx_strand_id
1 'polypeptide(L)'
;MLSPQFKFRRLNQEGYKLIVRKDHPLAKNKTVSLNELQGLAFIEKPYCTNRKAFERFISDVNISITYQGKAIHDSQLQSFVKLGFGAAVIPESLIQKECDLKLLLN
;
A
#
# COMPACT_ATOMS: atom_id res chain seq x y z
N MET A 1 -9.50 -23.02 8.95
CA MET A 1 -10.02 -23.45 7.63
C MET A 1 -11.53 -23.21 7.62
N LEU A 2 -12.11 -22.73 6.51
CA LEU A 2 -13.56 -22.54 6.39
C LEU A 2 -14.27 -23.89 6.41
N SER A 3 -15.45 -23.92 7.01
CA SER A 3 -16.26 -25.13 7.13
C SER A 3 -16.78 -25.60 5.75
N PRO A 4 -16.91 -26.92 5.49
CA PRO A 4 -17.21 -27.46 4.16
C PRO A 4 -18.52 -26.96 3.52
N GLN A 5 -19.46 -26.42 4.31
CA GLN A 5 -20.71 -25.85 3.82
C GLN A 5 -20.54 -24.51 3.10
N PHE A 6 -19.41 -23.83 3.25
CA PHE A 6 -19.18 -22.55 2.59
C PHE A 6 -18.51 -22.74 1.23
N LYS A 7 -19.12 -22.19 0.18
CA LYS A 7 -18.53 -22.12 -1.17
C LYS A 7 -17.91 -20.75 -1.39
N PHE A 8 -16.62 -20.71 -1.71
CA PHE A 8 -15.96 -19.47 -2.12
C PHE A 8 -16.52 -19.00 -3.48
N ARG A 9 -16.93 -17.74 -3.54
CA ARG A 9 -17.31 -17.05 -4.78
C ARG A 9 -16.53 -15.75 -4.85
N ARG A 10 -15.90 -15.48 -5.99
CA ARG A 10 -15.23 -14.22 -6.23
C ARG A 10 -16.29 -13.12 -6.39
N LEU A 11 -16.26 -12.11 -5.52
CA LEU A 11 -17.14 -10.95 -5.60
C LEU A 11 -16.49 -9.78 -6.34
N ASN A 12 -15.18 -9.59 -6.14
CA ASN A 12 -14.41 -8.52 -6.76
C ASN A 12 -12.95 -8.95 -6.97
N GLN A 13 -12.25 -8.26 -7.87
CA GLN A 13 -10.80 -8.27 -8.00
C GLN A 13 -10.35 -6.82 -8.15
N GLU A 14 -9.44 -6.38 -7.28
CA GLU A 14 -8.90 -5.02 -7.32
C GLU A 14 -7.38 -5.02 -7.25
N GLY A 15 -6.78 -3.94 -7.75
CA GLY A 15 -5.36 -3.69 -7.66
C GLY A 15 -4.99 -2.94 -6.38
N TYR A 16 -3.71 -2.99 -6.05
CA TYR A 16 -3.11 -2.14 -5.04
C TYR A 16 -2.35 -0.99 -5.71
N LYS A 17 -2.34 0.17 -5.08
CA LYS A 17 -1.55 1.33 -5.50
C LYS A 17 -0.53 1.69 -4.43
N LEU A 18 0.62 2.19 -4.85
CA LEU A 18 1.50 2.95 -3.98
C LEU A 18 0.96 4.38 -3.87
N ILE A 19 0.79 4.85 -2.63
CA ILE A 19 0.48 6.24 -2.32
C ILE A 19 1.69 6.91 -1.69
N VAL A 20 2.01 8.09 -2.21
CA VAL A 20 3.09 8.96 -1.71
C VAL A 20 2.57 10.39 -1.64
N ARG A 21 3.24 11.23 -0.84
CA ARG A 21 3.00 12.68 -0.83
C ARG A 21 3.28 13.26 -2.23
N LYS A 22 2.53 14.29 -2.63
CA LYS A 22 2.64 14.95 -3.94
C LYS A 22 4.04 15.37 -4.38
N ASP A 23 4.87 15.79 -3.44
CA ASP A 23 6.23 16.28 -3.65
C ASP A 23 7.30 15.19 -3.52
N HIS A 24 6.89 13.95 -3.22
CA HIS A 24 7.79 12.80 -3.18
C HIS A 24 8.42 12.59 -4.57
N PRO A 25 9.71 12.22 -4.68
CA PRO A 25 10.38 12.03 -5.97
C PRO A 25 9.60 11.10 -6.92
N LEU A 26 9.07 9.99 -6.40
CA LEU A 26 8.26 9.04 -7.16
C LEU A 26 6.92 9.61 -7.66
N ALA A 27 6.41 10.70 -7.07
CA ALA A 27 5.15 11.31 -7.49
C ALA A 27 5.21 11.94 -8.90
N LYS A 28 6.41 12.18 -9.42
CA LYS A 28 6.64 12.64 -10.80
C LYS A 28 6.33 11.54 -11.81
N ASN A 29 6.42 10.28 -11.39
CA ASN A 29 6.19 9.13 -12.25
C ASN A 29 4.70 8.81 -12.33
N LYS A 30 4.27 8.16 -13.42
CA LYS A 30 2.91 7.59 -13.52
C LYS A 30 2.87 6.15 -12.99
N THR A 31 4.00 5.46 -13.09
CA THR A 31 4.20 4.09 -12.66
C THR A 31 5.40 3.99 -11.75
N VAL A 32 5.47 2.93 -10.96
CA VAL A 32 6.61 2.64 -10.09
C VAL A 32 7.00 1.18 -10.27
N SER A 33 8.29 0.93 -10.42
CA SER A 33 8.86 -0.41 -10.39
C SER A 33 9.09 -0.86 -8.95
N LEU A 34 9.14 -2.17 -8.70
CA LEU A 34 9.39 -2.69 -7.35
C LEU A 34 10.76 -2.25 -6.79
N ASN A 35 11.76 -2.09 -7.66
CA ASN A 35 13.09 -1.65 -7.26
C ASN A 35 13.09 -0.23 -6.69
N GLU A 36 12.16 0.63 -7.13
CA GLU A 36 12.00 1.98 -6.60
C GLU A 36 11.40 2.02 -5.18
N LEU A 37 10.92 0.87 -4.66
CA LEU A 37 10.49 0.74 -3.27
C LEU A 37 11.67 0.56 -2.30
N GLN A 38 12.86 0.23 -2.82
CA GLN A 38 14.03 -0.08 -2.02
C GLN A 38 14.36 1.07 -1.06
N GLY A 39 14.44 0.76 0.23
CA GLY A 39 14.81 1.71 1.28
C GLY A 39 13.71 2.72 1.65
N LEU A 40 12.52 2.65 1.04
CA LEU A 40 11.43 3.55 1.41
C LEU A 40 10.92 3.30 2.84
N ALA A 41 10.53 4.38 3.50
CA ALA A 41 9.76 4.33 4.73
C ALA A 41 8.28 4.11 4.41
N PHE A 42 7.70 3.10 5.03
CA PHE A 42 6.29 2.73 4.90
C PHE A 42 5.53 2.95 6.20
N ILE A 43 4.26 3.31 6.05
CA ILE A 43 3.29 3.25 7.12
C ILE A 43 2.66 1.86 7.12
N GLU A 44 2.80 1.16 8.24
CA GLU A 44 2.26 -0.19 8.44
C GLU A 44 0.73 -0.14 8.57
N LYS A 45 0.06 -1.10 7.92
CA LYS A 45 -1.35 -1.42 8.15
C LYS A 45 -1.44 -2.80 8.84
N PRO A 46 -1.47 -2.86 10.20
CA PRO A 46 -1.31 -4.10 10.95
C PRO A 46 -2.46 -5.09 10.76
N TYR A 47 -3.68 -4.62 10.50
CA TYR A 47 -4.88 -5.45 10.32
C TYR A 47 -5.13 -5.88 8.87
N CYS A 48 -4.22 -5.57 7.94
CA CYS A 48 -4.41 -5.93 6.54
C CYS A 48 -4.14 -7.43 6.33
N THR A 49 -5.15 -8.16 5.87
CA THR A 49 -5.03 -9.55 5.41
C THR A 49 -3.90 -9.72 4.40
N ASN A 50 -3.61 -8.68 3.61
CA ASN A 50 -2.61 -8.70 2.55
C ASN A 50 -1.26 -8.10 2.97
N ARG A 51 -1.07 -7.68 4.23
CA ARG A 51 0.25 -7.23 4.72
C ARG A 51 1.29 -8.32 4.51
N LYS A 52 1.02 -9.53 5.00
CA LYS A 52 1.93 -10.68 4.84
C LYS A 52 2.15 -11.04 3.37
N ALA A 53 1.14 -10.84 2.52
CA ALA A 53 1.27 -11.06 1.09
C ALA A 53 2.21 -10.03 0.46
N PHE A 54 2.08 -8.76 0.83
CA PHE A 54 2.97 -7.69 0.38
C PHE A 54 4.41 -7.90 0.88
N GLU A 55 4.61 -8.20 2.17
CA GLU A 55 5.92 -8.49 2.77
C GLU A 55 6.61 -9.67 2.07
N ARG A 56 5.87 -10.76 1.80
CA ARG A 56 6.39 -11.89 1.01
C ARG A 56 6.76 -11.48 -0.40
N PHE A 57 5.87 -10.77 -1.08
CA PHE A 57 6.08 -10.34 -2.45
C PHE A 57 7.33 -9.49 -2.61
N ILE A 58 7.58 -8.53 -1.73
CA ILE A 58 8.81 -7.71 -1.79
C ILE A 58 10.05 -8.49 -1.33
N SER A 59 9.90 -9.41 -0.38
CA SER A 59 11.00 -10.28 0.05
C SER A 59 11.45 -11.24 -1.06
N ASP A 60 10.51 -11.79 -1.84
CA ASP A 60 10.80 -12.74 -2.94
C ASP A 60 11.65 -12.09 -4.04
N VAL A 61 11.60 -10.75 -4.16
CA VAL A 61 12.40 -9.95 -5.10
C VAL A 61 13.56 -9.19 -4.42
N ASN A 62 13.92 -9.55 -3.19
CA ASN A 62 15.00 -8.94 -2.41
C ASN A 62 14.87 -7.42 -2.17
N ILE A 63 13.64 -6.93 -2.07
CA ILE A 63 13.36 -5.53 -1.77
C ILE A 63 13.16 -5.34 -0.26
N SER A 64 13.91 -4.41 0.31
CA SER A 64 13.84 -4.08 1.73
C SER A 64 13.19 -2.71 1.93
N ILE A 65 12.22 -2.65 2.83
CA ILE A 65 11.52 -1.43 3.27
C ILE A 65 11.65 -1.27 4.78
N THR A 66 11.35 -0.08 5.31
CA THR A 66 11.25 0.13 6.77
C THR A 66 9.83 0.54 7.14
N TYR A 67 9.34 0.11 8.31
CA TYR A 67 8.06 0.59 8.83
C TYR A 67 8.32 1.68 9.89
N GLN A 68 7.86 2.92 9.64
CA GLN A 68 8.10 4.07 10.51
C GLN A 68 6.85 4.56 11.26
N GLY A 69 5.72 3.87 11.10
CA GLY A 69 4.47 4.16 11.81
C GLY A 69 3.42 3.09 11.55
N LYS A 70 2.35 3.10 12.34
CA LYS A 70 1.21 2.17 12.18
C LYS A 70 -0.09 2.94 12.10
N ALA A 71 -0.86 2.70 11.05
CA ALA A 71 -2.21 3.22 10.91
C ALA A 71 -3.25 2.22 11.42
N ILE A 72 -4.25 2.68 12.15
CA ILE A 72 -5.36 1.87 12.66
C ILE A 72 -6.46 1.77 11.59
N HIS A 73 -6.68 2.85 10.82
CA HIS A 73 -7.71 2.95 9.78
C HIS A 73 -7.15 3.50 8.46
N ASP A 74 -7.86 3.24 7.35
CA ASP A 74 -7.45 3.68 6.01
C ASP A 74 -7.38 5.21 5.83
N SER A 75 -8.25 5.95 6.53
CA SER A 75 -8.18 7.41 6.57
C SER A 75 -6.91 7.90 7.27
N GLN A 76 -6.56 7.28 8.40
CA GLN A 76 -5.34 7.60 9.15
C GLN A 76 -4.07 7.29 8.34
N LEU A 77 -4.07 6.15 7.61
CA LEU A 77 -2.99 5.79 6.69
C LEU A 77 -2.74 6.90 5.67
N GLN A 78 -3.79 7.36 5.01
CA GLN A 78 -3.72 8.43 4.02
C GLN A 78 -3.27 9.75 4.64
N SER A 79 -3.74 10.09 5.85
CA SER A 79 -3.28 11.29 6.57
C SER A 79 -1.79 11.23 6.90
N PHE A 80 -1.25 10.08 7.32
CA PHE A 80 0.19 9.95 7.58
C PHE A 80 1.03 10.13 6.32
N VAL A 81 0.58 9.61 5.19
CA VAL A 81 1.25 9.80 3.89
C VAL A 81 1.21 11.27 3.48
N LYS A 82 0.06 11.95 3.62
CA LYS A 82 -0.05 13.40 3.32
C LYS A 82 0.87 14.26 4.17
N LEU A 83 1.03 13.93 5.45
CA LEU A 83 1.93 14.63 6.36
C LEU A 83 3.40 14.32 6.07
N GLY A 84 3.71 13.31 5.24
CA GLY A 84 5.06 12.97 4.82
C GLY A 84 5.80 12.00 5.73
N PHE A 85 5.08 11.24 6.57
CA PHE A 85 5.69 10.25 7.46
C PHE A 85 6.14 8.97 6.72
N GLY A 86 5.77 8.80 5.46
CA GLY A 86 6.16 7.65 4.65
C GLY A 86 5.22 7.41 3.47
N ALA A 87 5.46 6.32 2.74
CA ALA A 87 4.61 5.79 1.70
C ALA A 87 3.65 4.72 2.25
N ALA A 88 2.65 4.33 1.46
CA ALA A 88 1.82 3.18 1.79
C ALA A 88 1.33 2.44 0.54
N VAL A 89 1.05 1.15 0.69
CA VAL A 89 0.35 0.34 -0.31
C VAL A 89 -1.10 0.13 0.15
N ILE A 90 -2.06 0.50 -0.68
CA ILE A 90 -3.49 0.52 -0.34
C ILE A 90 -4.33 -0.03 -1.52
N PRO A 91 -5.43 -0.78 -1.27
CA PRO A 91 -6.36 -1.17 -2.32
C PRO A 91 -6.95 0.05 -3.02
N GLU A 92 -7.14 -0.03 -4.34
CA GLU A 92 -7.67 1.07 -5.15
C GLU A 92 -9.03 1.56 -4.68
N SER A 93 -9.91 0.67 -4.19
CA SER A 93 -11.23 1.02 -3.68
C SER A 93 -11.22 1.86 -2.39
N LEU A 94 -10.12 1.85 -1.63
CA LEU A 94 -10.02 2.53 -0.33
C LEU A 94 -9.33 3.91 -0.43
N ILE A 95 -8.90 4.28 -1.63
CA ILE A 95 -8.25 5.56 -1.89
C ILE A 95 -9.29 6.67 -1.89
N GLN A 96 -9.13 7.62 -0.99
CA GLN A 96 -9.95 8.83 -0.99
C GLN A 96 -9.39 9.78 -2.06
N LYS A 97 -10.28 10.32 -2.90
CA LYS A 97 -9.91 11.31 -3.91
C LYS A 97 -9.58 12.64 -3.23
N GLU A 98 -8.37 12.75 -2.74
CA GLU A 98 -7.86 13.98 -2.17
C GLU A 98 -6.69 14.50 -2.99
N CYS A 99 -6.63 15.82 -3.13
CA CYS A 99 -5.69 16.48 -4.02
C CYS A 99 -4.25 16.08 -3.71
N ASP A 100 -3.85 15.82 -2.46
CA ASP A 100 -2.43 15.84 -2.05
C ASP A 100 -1.68 14.50 -2.08
N LEU A 101 -2.32 13.46 -2.61
CA LEU A 101 -1.70 12.16 -2.82
C LEU A 101 -1.49 11.91 -4.30
N LYS A 102 -0.33 11.33 -4.64
CA LYS A 102 -0.10 10.76 -5.97
C LYS A 102 -0.27 9.25 -5.92
N LEU A 103 -0.99 8.75 -6.92
CA LEU A 103 -1.20 7.32 -7.16
C LEU A 103 -0.20 6.83 -8.20
N LEU A 104 0.49 5.75 -7.86
CA LEU A 104 1.42 5.08 -8.76
C LEU A 104 0.89 3.69 -9.10
N LEU A 105 0.87 3.39 -10.39
CA LEU A 105 0.50 2.11 -10.96
C LEU A 105 1.74 1.22 -11.11
N ASN A 106 1.58 -0.10 -10.99
CA ASN A 106 2.57 -1.05 -11.51
C ASN A 106 2.21 -1.40 -12.95
#